data_AF-A0AAW1M4G6-F1
#
_entry.id   AF-A0AAW1M4G6-F1
#
_cell.length_a   1.000
_cell.length_b   1.000
_cell.length_c   1.000
_cell.angle_alpha   90.00
_cell.angle_beta   90.00
_cell.angle_gamma   90.00
#
_symmetry.space_group_name_H-M   'P 1'
#
loop_
_entity.id
_entity.type
_entity.pdbx_description
1 polymer ?
#
loop_
_entity_poly.entity_id
_entity_poly.type
_entity_poly.pdbx_seq_one_letter_code
_entity_poly.pdbx_strand_id
1 'polypeptide(L)'
;MATTTTTKQTTNNNENNKEELYDYSKRAQWLRAAVLGANDGLVSTASIMMGVGAVKQDVKAMILTGFAGLVAGACSMAIGEFVSVYSQLDIELAQIKRDKMNLEGGCGDGDGDGDKEELPNPMQAAAASALAFSVGAMVPLLAASFIREYRVRVGVVVAAVTVALVVFGWVGSVLGKAPLVKGCLRVLVGGWVAMAITFGLTKLIGSGFD
;
A
#
# COMPACT_ATOMS: atom_id res chain seq x y z
N MET A 1 -4.32 -53.11 -37.38
CA MET A 1 -3.04 -52.89 -36.67
C MET A 1 -3.07 -51.45 -36.15
N ALA A 2 -2.79 -51.28 -34.86
CA ALA A 2 -3.05 -50.11 -33.99
C ALA A 2 -2.71 -48.74 -34.62
N THR A 3 -3.54 -47.69 -34.49
CA THR A 3 -3.87 -46.82 -33.33
C THR A 3 -2.72 -45.89 -32.88
N THR A 4 -3.05 -44.59 -32.79
CA THR A 4 -2.53 -43.57 -31.86
C THR A 4 -1.38 -42.66 -32.31
N THR A 5 -1.72 -41.48 -32.86
CA THR A 5 -0.79 -40.32 -32.90
C THR A 5 -1.48 -38.95 -32.77
N THR A 6 -2.49 -38.79 -31.90
CA THR A 6 -3.11 -37.46 -31.68
C THR A 6 -3.59 -37.25 -30.24
N THR A 7 -2.70 -37.32 -29.25
CA THR A 7 -3.06 -36.95 -27.86
C THR A 7 -1.82 -36.58 -27.03
N LYS A 8 -1.05 -35.54 -27.39
CA LYS A 8 0.02 -35.00 -26.51
C LYS A 8 0.21 -33.48 -26.53
N GLN A 9 -0.66 -32.71 -27.19
CA GLN A 9 -0.43 -31.27 -27.40
C GLN A 9 -1.43 -30.33 -26.70
N THR A 10 -2.46 -30.86 -26.05
CA THR A 10 -3.47 -30.01 -25.35
C THR A 10 -3.17 -29.86 -23.85
N THR A 11 -2.37 -30.74 -23.24
CA THR A 11 -2.13 -30.73 -21.78
C THR A 11 -1.01 -29.77 -21.35
N ASN A 12 0.04 -29.58 -22.17
CA ASN A 12 1.17 -28.71 -21.84
C ASN A 12 0.85 -27.20 -21.84
N ASN A 13 -0.20 -26.77 -22.54
CA ASN A 13 -0.59 -25.36 -22.54
C ASN A 13 -1.37 -24.94 -21.29
N ASN A 14 -1.99 -25.88 -20.57
CA ASN A 14 -2.79 -25.57 -19.37
C ASN A 14 -1.98 -25.54 -18.07
N GLU A 15 -0.80 -26.15 -18.03
CA GLU A 15 0.10 -26.12 -16.86
C GLU A 15 0.98 -24.86 -16.86
N ASN A 16 1.57 -24.50 -18.02
CA ASN A 16 2.33 -23.24 -18.16
C ASN A 16 1.47 -21.98 -17.93
N ASN A 17 0.21 -22.01 -18.38
CA ASN A 17 -0.70 -20.87 -18.21
C ASN A 17 -1.19 -20.73 -16.76
N LYS A 18 -1.20 -21.82 -15.97
CA LYS A 18 -1.52 -21.79 -14.53
C LYS A 18 -0.35 -21.32 -13.66
N GLU A 19 0.90 -21.66 -14.02
CA GLU A 19 2.09 -21.16 -13.30
C GLU A 19 2.36 -19.66 -13.55
N GLU A 20 2.14 -19.13 -14.76
CA GLU A 20 2.28 -17.67 -14.99
C GLU A 20 1.14 -16.85 -14.35
N LEU A 21 -0.10 -17.37 -14.30
CA LEU A 21 -1.21 -16.70 -13.62
C LEU A 21 -1.03 -16.68 -12.09
N TYR A 22 -0.50 -17.78 -11.53
CA TYR A 22 -0.16 -17.97 -10.11
C TYR A 22 0.81 -16.88 -9.60
N ASP A 23 1.80 -16.52 -10.43
CA ASP A 23 2.79 -15.51 -10.06
C ASP A 23 2.22 -14.08 -10.17
N TYR A 24 1.32 -13.82 -11.12
CA TYR A 24 0.78 -12.47 -11.34
C TYR A 24 -0.21 -12.02 -10.24
N SER A 25 -1.12 -12.90 -9.80
CA SER A 25 -2.13 -12.56 -8.78
C SER A 25 -1.53 -12.33 -7.39
N LYS A 26 -0.60 -13.20 -6.96
CA LYS A 26 0.15 -12.98 -5.70
C LYS A 26 0.98 -11.71 -5.76
N ARG A 27 1.61 -11.44 -6.92
CA ARG A 27 2.33 -10.19 -7.16
C ARG A 27 1.45 -8.96 -7.04
N ALA A 28 0.25 -8.99 -7.60
CA ALA A 28 -0.68 -7.86 -7.53
C ALA A 28 -1.05 -7.50 -6.08
N GLN A 29 -1.27 -8.49 -5.21
CA GLN A 29 -1.73 -8.26 -3.83
C GLN A 29 -0.66 -7.62 -2.94
N TRP A 30 0.56 -8.14 -2.92
CA TRP A 30 1.64 -7.54 -2.13
C TRP A 30 2.13 -6.22 -2.74
N LEU A 31 2.04 -6.07 -4.07
CA LEU A 31 2.41 -4.82 -4.76
C LEU A 31 1.45 -3.69 -4.41
N ARG A 32 0.13 -3.96 -4.36
CA ARG A 32 -0.86 -2.99 -3.88
C ARG A 32 -0.56 -2.55 -2.45
N ALA A 33 -0.31 -3.52 -1.57
CA ALA A 33 0.02 -3.28 -0.17
C ALA A 33 1.29 -2.42 -0.03
N ALA A 34 2.32 -2.70 -0.84
CA ALA A 34 3.56 -1.93 -0.87
C ALA A 34 3.35 -0.48 -1.36
N VAL A 35 2.65 -0.26 -2.47
CA VAL A 35 2.41 1.09 -3.00
C VAL A 35 1.61 1.94 -2.01
N LEU A 36 0.58 1.35 -1.39
CA LEU A 36 -0.19 2.03 -0.35
C LEU A 36 0.67 2.33 0.88
N GLY A 37 1.49 1.37 1.33
CA GLY A 37 2.43 1.55 2.42
C GLY A 37 3.39 2.71 2.18
N ALA A 38 4.08 2.72 1.03
CA ALA A 38 5.03 3.78 0.69
C ALA A 38 4.39 5.17 0.67
N ASN A 39 3.21 5.30 0.06
CA ASN A 39 2.52 6.58 0.01
C ASN A 39 2.05 7.03 1.40
N ASP A 40 1.48 6.11 2.18
CA ASP A 40 1.00 6.42 3.52
C ASP A 40 2.16 6.78 4.45
N GLY A 41 3.27 6.06 4.39
CA GLY A 41 4.49 6.37 5.16
C GLY A 41 5.07 7.73 4.83
N LEU A 42 5.10 8.10 3.55
CA LEU A 42 5.54 9.42 3.11
C LEU A 42 4.64 10.53 3.63
N VAL A 43 3.33 10.43 3.36
CA VAL A 43 2.37 11.50 3.68
C VAL A 43 2.14 11.62 5.19
N SER A 44 1.93 10.51 5.90
CA SER A 44 1.65 10.52 7.33
C SER A 44 2.83 11.06 8.15
N THR A 45 4.03 10.54 7.92
CA THR A 45 5.25 10.97 8.64
C THR A 45 5.53 12.44 8.38
N ALA A 46 5.44 12.86 7.11
CA ALA A 46 5.68 14.24 6.76
C ALA A 46 4.59 15.17 7.32
N SER A 47 3.32 14.74 7.37
CA SER A 47 2.23 15.51 7.98
C SER A 47 2.42 15.67 9.49
N ILE A 48 2.81 14.62 10.21
CA ILE A 48 3.12 14.68 11.64
C ILE A 48 4.30 15.62 11.90
N MET A 49 5.38 15.50 11.13
CA MET A 49 6.56 16.36 11.24
C MET A 49 6.19 17.83 11.00
N MET A 50 5.39 18.12 9.97
CA MET A 50 4.92 19.46 9.66
C MET A 50 3.99 20.02 10.74
N GLY A 51 3.05 19.21 11.25
CA GLY A 51 2.14 19.60 12.33
C GLY A 51 2.89 19.98 13.60
N VAL A 52 3.83 19.13 14.04
CA VAL A 52 4.68 19.41 15.21
C VAL A 52 5.58 20.63 14.95
N GLY A 53 6.13 20.74 13.74
CA GLY A 53 6.88 21.89 13.28
C GLY A 53 6.13 23.22 13.34
N ALA A 54 4.80 23.19 13.19
CA ALA A 54 3.94 24.36 13.25
C ALA A 54 3.92 25.02 14.64
N VAL A 55 4.14 24.23 15.70
CA VAL A 55 4.08 24.67 17.11
C VAL A 55 5.48 24.72 17.74
N LYS A 56 6.37 23.80 17.36
CA LYS A 56 7.74 23.73 17.87
C LYS A 56 8.73 23.81 16.71
N GLN A 57 9.55 24.85 16.68
CA GLN A 57 10.55 25.06 15.63
C GLN A 57 11.86 24.28 15.87
N ASP A 58 11.93 23.45 16.90
CA ASP A 58 13.11 22.63 17.20
C ASP A 58 13.24 21.46 16.20
N VAL A 59 14.46 21.25 15.70
CA VAL A 59 14.83 20.11 14.85
C VAL A 59 14.55 18.80 15.57
N LYS A 60 14.90 18.72 16.86
CA LYS A 60 14.81 17.49 17.65
C LYS A 60 13.36 17.04 17.80
N ALA A 61 12.45 17.98 18.08
CA ALA A 61 11.03 17.69 18.19
C ALA A 61 10.48 17.11 16.89
N MET A 62 10.80 17.73 15.75
CA MET A 62 10.33 17.30 14.44
C MET A 62 10.85 15.90 14.05
N ILE A 63 12.14 15.62 14.28
CA ILE A 63 12.73 14.30 13.94
C ILE A 63 12.22 13.22 14.88
N LEU A 64 12.12 13.51 16.19
CA LEU A 64 11.66 12.53 17.18
C LEU A 64 10.22 12.12 16.91
N THR A 65 9.33 13.06 16.60
CA THR A 65 7.94 12.74 16.26
C THR A 65 7.82 12.06 14.91
N GLY A 66 8.63 12.43 13.93
CA GLY A 66 8.71 11.72 12.65
C GLY A 66 9.16 10.26 12.84
N PHE A 67 10.17 10.00 13.66
CA PHE A 67 10.66 8.65 13.92
C PHE A 67 9.64 7.82 14.72
N ALA A 68 9.02 8.40 15.74
CA ALA A 68 7.94 7.76 16.47
C ALA A 68 6.75 7.44 15.54
N GLY A 69 6.38 8.37 14.65
CA GLY A 69 5.36 8.18 13.64
C GLY A 69 5.72 7.08 12.63
N LEU A 70 6.99 6.98 12.22
CA LEU A 70 7.47 5.91 11.36
C LEU A 70 7.26 4.54 12.01
N VAL A 71 7.74 4.36 13.24
CA VAL A 71 7.67 3.06 13.93
C VAL A 71 6.22 2.70 14.23
N ALA A 72 5.45 3.63 14.79
CA ALA A 72 4.04 3.40 15.10
C ALA A 72 3.22 3.12 13.83
N GLY A 73 3.44 3.90 12.77
CA GLY A 73 2.75 3.76 11.50
C GLY A 73 3.10 2.45 10.78
N ALA A 74 4.38 2.07 10.72
CA ALA A 74 4.81 0.82 10.10
C ALA A 74 4.19 -0.40 10.80
N CYS A 75 4.20 -0.42 12.14
CA CYS A 75 3.55 -1.48 12.92
C CYS A 75 2.04 -1.51 12.70
N SER A 76 1.37 -0.36 12.74
CA SER A 76 -0.08 -0.27 12.52
C SER A 76 -0.47 -0.71 11.11
N MET A 77 0.33 -0.37 10.11
CA MET A 77 0.12 -0.75 8.72
C MET A 77 0.28 -2.26 8.53
N ALA A 78 1.32 -2.85 9.14
CA ALA A 78 1.54 -4.30 9.11
C ALA A 78 0.33 -5.04 9.68
N ILE A 79 -0.14 -4.62 10.85
CA ILE A 79 -1.29 -5.24 11.53
C ILE A 79 -2.57 -5.05 10.71
N GLY A 80 -2.83 -3.81 10.23
CA GLY A 80 -4.02 -3.51 9.45
C GLY A 80 -4.11 -4.31 8.15
N GLU A 81 -2.99 -4.44 7.43
CA GLU A 81 -2.91 -5.23 6.21
C GLU A 81 -3.05 -6.74 6.52
N PHE A 82 -2.39 -7.25 7.56
CA PHE A 82 -2.52 -8.64 7.98
C PHE A 82 -3.98 -9.01 8.29
N VAL A 83 -4.66 -8.20 9.10
CA VAL A 83 -6.07 -8.44 9.50
C VAL A 83 -7.00 -8.30 8.30
N SER A 84 -6.78 -7.32 7.43
CA SER A 84 -7.60 -7.11 6.23
C SER A 84 -7.49 -8.27 5.25
N VAL A 85 -6.28 -8.79 5.03
CA VAL A 85 -6.04 -9.91 4.13
C VAL A 85 -6.57 -11.21 4.73
N TYR A 86 -6.42 -11.41 6.03
CA TYR A 86 -6.99 -12.57 6.73
C TYR A 86 -8.53 -12.58 6.66
N SER A 87 -9.16 -11.40 6.80
CA SER A 87 -10.63 -11.30 6.66
C SER A 87 -11.11 -11.62 5.24
N GLN A 88 -10.35 -11.23 4.21
CA GLN A 88 -10.65 -11.61 2.82
C GLN A 88 -10.57 -13.13 2.62
N LEU A 89 -9.53 -13.75 3.18
CA LEU A 89 -9.34 -15.19 3.17
C LEU A 89 -10.52 -15.93 3.83
N ASP A 90 -10.98 -15.46 4.99
CA ASP A 90 -12.09 -16.08 5.72
C ASP A 90 -13.41 -16.03 4.93
N ILE A 91 -13.68 -14.92 4.22
CA ILE A 91 -14.87 -14.75 3.39
C ILE A 91 -14.84 -15.73 2.20
N GLU A 92 -13.69 -15.84 1.54
CA GLU A 92 -13.48 -16.73 0.40
C GLU A 92 -13.65 -18.20 0.78
N LEU A 93 -13.06 -18.61 1.92
CA LEU A 93 -13.22 -19.97 2.46
C LEU A 93 -14.68 -20.29 2.83
N ALA A 94 -15.39 -19.31 3.41
CA ALA A 94 -16.81 -19.48 3.72
C ALA A 94 -17.67 -19.63 2.46
N GLN A 95 -17.33 -18.90 1.38
CA GLN A 95 -18.01 -19.01 0.10
C GLN A 95 -17.78 -20.37 -0.56
N ILE A 96 -16.53 -20.83 -0.62
CA ILE A 96 -16.18 -22.17 -1.13
C ILE A 96 -16.92 -23.27 -0.37
N LYS A 97 -17.04 -23.14 0.96
CA LYS A 97 -17.79 -24.12 1.77
C LYS A 97 -19.28 -24.12 1.44
N ARG A 98 -19.88 -22.96 1.16
CA ARG A 98 -21.30 -22.87 0.73
C ARG A 98 -21.52 -23.49 -0.64
N ASP A 99 -20.63 -23.23 -1.59
CA ASP A 99 -20.75 -23.75 -2.94
C ASP A 99 -20.64 -25.29 -2.96
N LYS A 100 -19.72 -25.86 -2.16
CA LYS A 100 -19.62 -27.32 -1.98
C LYS A 100 -20.90 -27.94 -1.41
N MET A 101 -21.50 -27.33 -0.38
CA MET A 101 -22.75 -27.82 0.21
C MET A 101 -23.93 -27.76 -0.78
N ASN A 102 -23.98 -26.73 -1.63
CA ASN A 102 -25.02 -26.61 -2.67
C ASN A 102 -24.89 -27.71 -3.74
N LEU A 103 -23.65 -28.09 -4.10
CA LEU A 103 -23.39 -29.16 -5.07
C LEU A 103 -23.69 -30.56 -4.52
N GLU A 104 -23.53 -30.78 -3.22
CA GLU A 104 -23.82 -32.09 -2.57
C GLU A 104 -25.32 -32.31 -2.28
N GLY A 105 -26.15 -31.25 -2.33
CA GLY A 105 -27.55 -31.26 -1.87
C GLY A 105 -28.66 -31.30 -2.94
N GLY A 106 -28.36 -31.24 -4.24
CA GLY A 106 -29.42 -31.21 -5.28
C GLY A 106 -28.96 -31.49 -6.71
N CYS A 107 -29.83 -32.15 -7.48
CA CYS A 107 -29.73 -32.24 -8.95
C CYS A 107 -30.01 -30.85 -9.53
N GLY A 108 -28.99 -30.12 -9.97
CA GLY A 108 -29.16 -28.81 -10.59
C GLY A 108 -27.93 -28.41 -11.40
N ASP A 109 -28.18 -28.14 -12.69
CA ASP A 109 -27.24 -27.57 -13.65
C ASP A 109 -26.58 -26.31 -13.08
N GLY A 110 -25.27 -26.36 -12.91
CA GLY A 110 -24.46 -25.20 -12.60
C GLY A 110 -23.23 -25.27 -13.49
N ASP A 111 -23.19 -24.44 -14.52
CA ASP A 111 -21.97 -24.10 -15.25
C ASP A 111 -20.97 -23.53 -14.25
N GLY A 112 -20.19 -24.42 -13.66
CA GLY A 112 -19.13 -24.11 -12.71
C GLY A 112 -17.90 -23.63 -13.45
N ASP A 113 -17.97 -22.44 -14.03
CA ASP A 113 -16.78 -21.64 -14.32
C ASP A 113 -16.32 -21.00 -13.01
N GLY A 114 -15.96 -21.86 -12.06
CA GLY A 114 -15.37 -21.49 -10.79
C GLY A 114 -13.89 -21.26 -11.03
N ASP A 115 -13.55 -20.07 -11.52
CA ASP A 115 -12.22 -19.51 -11.28
C ASP A 115 -11.96 -19.67 -9.79
N LYS A 116 -11.06 -20.58 -9.44
CA LYS A 116 -10.59 -20.74 -8.07
C LYS A 116 -9.88 -19.45 -7.74
N GLU A 117 -10.61 -18.50 -7.15
CA GLU A 117 -9.98 -17.36 -6.49
C GLU A 117 -8.91 -17.94 -5.55
N GLU A 118 -7.73 -17.35 -5.68
CA GLU A 118 -6.52 -17.92 -5.12
C GLU A 118 -6.23 -17.20 -3.81
N LEU A 119 -6.12 -17.99 -2.75
CA LEU A 119 -6.10 -17.52 -1.37
C LEU A 119 -5.04 -16.41 -1.14
N PRO A 120 -5.45 -15.26 -0.58
CA PRO A 120 -4.56 -14.18 -0.20
C PRO A 120 -3.42 -14.60 0.72
N ASN A 121 -2.21 -14.05 0.54
CA ASN A 121 -1.09 -14.29 1.45
C ASN A 121 -0.90 -13.14 2.47
N PRO A 122 -1.42 -13.26 3.72
CA PRO A 122 -1.50 -12.15 4.67
C PRO A 122 -0.14 -11.67 5.18
N MET A 123 0.78 -12.59 5.46
CA MET A 123 2.09 -12.24 6.03
C MET A 123 2.96 -11.48 5.02
N GLN A 124 2.90 -11.89 3.75
CA GLN A 124 3.68 -11.25 2.68
C GLN A 124 3.18 -9.84 2.38
N ALA A 125 1.86 -9.64 2.32
CA ALA A 125 1.26 -8.32 2.11
C ALA A 125 1.58 -7.36 3.27
N ALA A 126 1.46 -7.84 4.51
CA ALA A 126 1.78 -7.07 5.72
C ALA A 126 3.26 -6.66 5.79
N ALA A 127 4.19 -7.57 5.49
CA ALA A 127 5.61 -7.26 5.47
C ALA A 127 5.95 -6.27 4.35
N ALA A 128 5.38 -6.47 3.15
CA ALA A 128 5.59 -5.58 2.01
C ALA A 128 5.09 -4.16 2.30
N SER A 129 3.90 -4.01 2.89
CA SER A 129 3.35 -2.69 3.25
C SER A 129 4.17 -1.99 4.34
N ALA A 130 4.61 -2.71 5.38
CA ALA A 130 5.40 -2.14 6.47
C ALA A 130 6.79 -1.67 6.02
N LEU A 131 7.47 -2.46 5.19
CA LEU A 131 8.76 -2.09 4.61
C LEU A 131 8.62 -0.90 3.67
N ALA A 132 7.61 -0.92 2.79
CA ALA A 132 7.35 0.18 1.88
C ALA A 132 7.00 1.47 2.65
N PHE A 133 6.19 1.37 3.72
CA PHE A 133 5.90 2.47 4.64
C PHE A 133 7.16 3.07 5.23
N SER A 134 8.06 2.23 5.75
CA SER A 134 9.32 2.67 6.33
C SER A 134 10.19 3.40 5.31
N VAL A 135 10.24 2.92 4.06
CA VAL A 135 10.95 3.58 2.96
C VAL A 135 10.34 4.94 2.64
N GLY A 136 9.01 5.04 2.55
CA GLY A 136 8.32 6.31 2.32
C GLY A 136 8.54 7.32 3.45
N ALA A 137 8.47 6.87 4.70
CA ALA A 137 8.68 7.67 5.89
C ALA A 137 10.13 8.19 6.04
N MET A 138 11.10 7.50 5.44
CA MET A 138 12.51 7.88 5.50
C MET A 138 12.79 9.18 4.73
N VAL A 139 12.05 9.46 3.66
CA VAL A 139 12.24 10.65 2.82
C VAL A 139 12.12 11.97 3.61
N PRO A 140 11.01 12.26 4.31
CA PRO A 140 10.87 13.48 5.09
C PRO A 140 11.83 13.53 6.29
N LEU A 141 12.14 12.38 6.90
CA LEU A 141 13.10 12.29 8.01
C LEU A 141 14.52 12.68 7.59
N LEU A 142 14.99 12.14 6.45
CA LEU A 142 16.30 12.49 5.91
C LEU A 142 16.33 13.95 5.46
N ALA A 143 15.27 14.43 4.81
CA ALA A 143 15.17 15.83 4.40
C ALA A 143 15.27 16.80 5.59
N ALA A 144 14.69 16.45 6.74
CA ALA A 144 14.73 17.27 7.95
C ALA A 144 16.07 17.18 8.71
N SER A 145 16.78 16.06 8.63
CA SER A 145 17.97 15.77 9.45
C SER A 145 19.15 16.71 9.19
N PHE A 146 19.35 17.15 7.95
CA PHE A 146 20.54 17.90 7.56
C PHE A 146 20.42 19.43 7.73
N ILE A 147 19.28 19.97 8.18
CA ILE A 147 19.00 21.42 8.12
C ILE A 147 18.63 22.00 9.50
N ARG A 148 19.45 22.92 9.99
CA ARG A 148 19.25 23.58 11.30
C ARG A 148 18.22 24.71 11.24
N GLU A 149 18.25 25.52 10.17
CA GLU A 149 17.37 26.66 9.99
C GLU A 149 15.92 26.22 9.73
N TYR A 150 14.97 26.73 10.52
CA TYR A 150 13.57 26.25 10.50
C TYR A 150 12.90 26.51 9.14
N ARG A 151 13.03 27.73 8.60
CA ARG A 151 12.38 28.10 7.34
C ARG A 151 12.88 27.26 6.17
N VAL A 152 14.20 27.03 6.13
CA VAL A 152 14.84 26.21 5.09
C VAL A 152 14.47 24.74 5.27
N ARG A 153 14.45 24.23 6.50
CA ARG A 153 14.09 22.84 6.80
C ARG A 153 12.69 22.51 6.32
N VAL A 154 11.71 23.34 6.66
CA VAL A 154 10.33 23.16 6.21
C VAL A 154 10.22 23.20 4.69
N GLY A 155 10.88 24.17 4.05
CA GLY A 155 10.91 24.27 2.59
C GLY A 155 11.49 23.02 1.91
N VAL A 156 12.60 22.49 2.43
CA VAL A 156 13.23 21.28 1.89
C VAL A 156 12.39 20.04 2.14
N VAL A 157 11.78 19.88 3.32
CA VAL A 157 10.88 18.74 3.60
C VAL A 157 9.70 18.76 2.63
N VAL A 158 9.04 19.90 2.45
CA VAL A 158 7.91 20.02 1.51
C VAL A 158 8.34 19.75 0.06
N ALA A 159 9.49 20.27 -0.36
CA ALA A 159 10.04 20.02 -1.69
C ALA A 159 10.36 18.53 -1.90
N ALA A 160 11.07 17.91 -0.95
CA ALA A 160 11.45 16.50 -1.00
C ALA A 160 10.23 15.58 -1.04
N VAL A 161 9.22 15.85 -0.19
CA VAL A 161 7.96 15.09 -0.17
C VAL A 161 7.18 15.28 -1.46
N THR A 162 7.13 16.49 -2.01
CA THR A 162 6.45 16.75 -3.29
C THR A 162 7.12 15.96 -4.42
N VAL A 163 8.45 15.97 -4.51
CA VAL A 163 9.20 15.16 -5.49
C VAL A 163 8.92 13.67 -5.28
N ALA A 164 8.95 13.20 -4.05
CA ALA A 164 8.69 11.79 -3.74
C ALA A 164 7.24 11.38 -4.06
N LEU A 165 6.24 12.25 -3.85
CA LEU A 165 4.85 11.99 -4.24
C LEU A 165 4.69 11.90 -5.77
N VAL A 166 5.41 12.74 -6.53
CA VAL A 166 5.45 12.61 -7.99
C VAL A 166 6.08 11.27 -8.40
N VAL A 167 7.20 10.89 -7.78
CA VAL A 167 7.89 9.63 -8.07
C VAL A 167 7.01 8.43 -7.72
N PHE A 168 6.41 8.39 -6.53
CA PHE A 168 5.51 7.30 -6.11
C PHE A 168 4.22 7.27 -6.92
N GLY A 169 3.66 8.43 -7.27
CA GLY A 169 2.52 8.51 -8.18
C GLY A 169 2.85 7.95 -9.57
N TRP A 170 4.05 8.22 -10.07
CA TRP A 170 4.53 7.71 -11.35
C TRP A 170 4.76 6.21 -11.29
N VAL A 171 5.51 5.73 -10.30
CA VAL A 171 5.77 4.30 -10.06
C VAL A 171 4.46 3.53 -9.86
N GLY A 172 3.54 4.03 -9.03
CA GLY A 172 2.23 3.41 -8.82
C GLY A 172 1.39 3.34 -10.10
N SER A 173 1.48 4.35 -10.97
CA SER A 173 0.77 4.35 -12.25
C SER A 173 1.38 3.36 -13.26
N VAL A 174 2.71 3.25 -13.30
CA VAL A 174 3.43 2.28 -14.14
C VAL A 174 3.10 0.85 -13.71
N LEU A 175 3.11 0.58 -12.40
CA LEU A 175 2.80 -0.72 -11.83
C LEU A 175 1.32 -1.11 -12.00
N GLY A 176 0.41 -0.12 -11.92
CA GLY A 176 -1.03 -0.33 -12.07
C GLY A 176 -1.55 -0.32 -13.52
N LYS A 177 -0.68 -0.14 -14.53
CA LYS A 177 -1.06 0.03 -15.96
C LYS A 177 -2.17 1.08 -16.18
N ALA A 178 -2.22 2.09 -15.32
CA ALA A 178 -3.27 3.11 -15.30
C ALA A 178 -2.75 4.43 -15.94
N PRO A 179 -3.64 5.35 -16.38
CA PRO A 179 -3.21 6.62 -16.96
C PRO A 179 -2.38 7.45 -15.96
N LEU A 180 -1.10 7.64 -16.31
CA LEU A 180 -0.02 8.25 -15.50
C LEU A 180 -0.43 9.57 -14.81
N VAL A 181 -1.15 10.43 -15.51
CA VAL A 181 -1.50 11.77 -15.01
C VAL A 181 -2.54 11.70 -13.88
N LYS A 182 -3.50 10.77 -13.96
CA LYS A 182 -4.58 10.67 -12.96
C LYS A 182 -4.09 10.10 -11.64
N GLY A 183 -3.16 9.14 -11.69
CA GLY A 183 -2.54 8.53 -10.52
C GLY A 183 -1.67 9.54 -9.75
N CYS A 184 -0.73 10.20 -10.43
CA CYS A 184 0.09 11.26 -9.84
C CYS A 184 -0.73 12.37 -9.21
N LEU A 185 -1.74 12.89 -9.94
CA LEU A 185 -2.53 14.02 -9.46
C LEU A 185 -3.28 13.67 -8.16
N ARG A 186 -3.86 12.47 -8.06
CA ARG A 186 -4.60 12.05 -6.87
C ARG A 186 -3.69 11.98 -5.64
N VAL A 187 -2.51 11.37 -5.79
CA VAL A 187 -1.54 11.20 -4.71
C VAL A 187 -0.98 12.56 -4.26
N LEU A 188 -0.64 13.43 -5.21
CA LEU A 188 -0.07 14.74 -4.92
C LEU A 188 -1.08 15.67 -4.25
N VAL A 189 -2.30 15.76 -4.79
CA VAL A 189 -3.37 16.59 -4.21
C VAL A 189 -3.76 16.05 -2.84
N GLY A 190 -3.94 14.73 -2.70
CA GLY A 190 -4.25 14.12 -1.41
C GLY A 190 -3.18 14.39 -0.35
N GLY A 191 -1.90 14.25 -0.72
CA GLY A 191 -0.77 14.50 0.17
C GLY A 191 -0.68 15.95 0.64
N TRP A 192 -0.80 16.91 -0.28
CA TRP A 192 -0.79 18.34 0.07
C TRP A 192 -1.98 18.74 0.94
N VAL A 193 -3.17 18.24 0.65
CA VAL A 193 -4.37 18.50 1.46
C VAL A 193 -4.18 17.95 2.88
N ALA A 194 -3.70 16.71 3.02
CA ALA A 194 -3.42 16.11 4.33
C ALA A 194 -2.43 16.97 5.14
N MET A 195 -1.30 17.35 4.53
CA MET A 195 -0.31 18.20 5.18
C MET A 195 -0.86 19.57 5.58
N ALA A 196 -1.63 20.21 4.71
CA ALA A 196 -2.22 21.52 4.97
C ALA A 196 -3.21 21.46 6.15
N ILE A 197 -4.05 20.41 6.19
CA ILE A 197 -5.00 20.19 7.29
C ILE A 197 -4.24 19.94 8.60
N THR A 198 -3.26 19.03 8.61
CA THR A 198 -2.50 18.73 9.83
C THR A 198 -1.76 19.96 10.34
N PHE A 199 -1.06 20.68 9.46
CA PHE A 199 -0.37 21.92 9.83
C PHE A 199 -1.34 22.97 10.38
N GLY A 200 -2.47 23.18 9.70
CA GLY A 200 -3.49 24.16 10.09
C GLY A 200 -4.11 23.83 11.45
N LEU A 201 -4.55 22.59 11.66
CA LEU A 201 -5.14 22.15 12.92
C LEU A 201 -4.15 22.23 14.08
N THR A 202 -2.93 21.74 13.91
CA THR A 202 -1.93 21.78 14.97
C THR A 202 -1.53 23.22 15.30
N LYS A 203 -1.48 24.12 14.30
CA LYS A 203 -1.25 25.55 14.52
C LYS A 203 -2.36 26.23 15.32
N LEU A 204 -3.63 25.94 15.00
CA LEU A 204 -4.79 26.49 15.74
C LEU A 204 -4.81 26.01 17.19
N ILE A 205 -4.53 24.73 17.41
CA ILE A 205 -4.44 24.15 18.74
C ILE A 205 -3.27 24.79 19.51
N GLY A 206 -2.09 24.89 18.89
CA GLY A 206 -0.92 25.52 19.50
C GLY A 206 -1.17 26.97 19.93
N SER A 207 -1.87 27.76 19.11
CA SER A 207 -2.22 29.15 19.45
C SER A 207 -3.20 29.29 20.61
N GLY A 208 -3.91 28.22 21.00
CA GLY A 208 -4.79 28.21 22.16
C GLY A 208 -4.10 27.84 23.48
N PHE A 209 -2.83 27.45 23.43
CA PHE A 209 -2.01 27.06 24.59
C PHE A 209 -0.88 28.06 24.91
N ASP A 210 -0.81 29.19 24.18
CA ASP A 210 0.10 30.33 24.43
C ASP A 210 -0.57 31.42 25.29
#